data_AF-R6CQC3-F1
#
_entry.id   AF-R6CQC3-F1
#
_cell.length_a   1.000
_cell.length_b   1.000
_cell.length_c   1.000
_cell.angle_alpha   90.00
_cell.angle_beta   90.00
_cell.angle_gamma   90.00
#
_symmetry.space_group_name_H-M   'P 1'
#
loop_
_entity.id
_entity.type
_entity.pdbx_description
1 polymer ?
#
loop_
_entity_poly.entity_id
_entity_poly.type
_entity_poly.pdbx_seq_one_letter_code
_entity_poly.pdbx_strand_id
1 'polypeptide(L)'
;MSIFGIFKKKKGGSTETALEKHVRELKCRKISLVDTDLDELAADMQRDPQSVMNLTPVNYYAVKNEYILALVYMSADYSEAYVKFKRVAYEKVTGETGLFQLDKHTLARFLAKVGIMINVDADKADASDNSAP
;
A
#
# COMPACT_ATOMS: atom_id res chain seq x y z
N MET A 1 -24.55 4.87 -27.78
CA MET A 1 -23.20 5.45 -27.60
C MET A 1 -22.54 4.74 -26.44
N SER A 2 -21.67 3.76 -26.70
CA SER A 2 -20.89 3.09 -25.67
C SER A 2 -19.43 3.45 -25.90
N ILE A 3 -18.81 4.10 -24.91
CA ILE A 3 -17.45 4.62 -25.02
C ILE A 3 -16.60 3.94 -23.95
N PHE A 4 -15.55 3.27 -24.45
CA PHE A 4 -14.31 2.86 -23.80
C PHE A 4 -14.32 1.69 -22.81
N GLY A 5 -14.30 0.49 -23.37
CA GLY A 5 -13.26 -0.47 -22.98
C GLY A 5 -12.02 -0.26 -23.86
N ILE A 6 -10.83 -0.24 -23.26
CA ILE A 6 -9.51 -0.60 -23.82
C ILE A 6 -8.51 -0.42 -22.67
N PHE A 7 -7.85 -1.50 -22.24
CA PHE A 7 -6.38 -1.52 -22.15
C PHE A 7 -5.90 -2.97 -22.29
N LYS A 8 -5.54 -3.29 -23.54
CA LYS A 8 -4.96 -4.55 -23.98
C LYS A 8 -3.43 -4.44 -23.86
N LYS A 9 -2.87 -5.27 -22.99
CA LYS A 9 -1.51 -5.88 -22.97
C LYS A 9 -0.51 -5.37 -24.03
N LYS A 10 0.61 -4.78 -23.57
CA LYS A 10 1.84 -4.59 -24.37
C LYS A 10 2.99 -5.40 -23.75
N LYS A 11 3.52 -6.37 -24.52
CA LYS A 11 4.82 -7.01 -24.29
C LYS A 11 5.88 -6.13 -24.97
N GLY A 12 6.94 -5.73 -24.26
CA GLY A 12 8.15 -5.15 -24.85
C GLY A 12 8.69 -3.95 -24.08
N GLY A 13 9.83 -4.15 -23.40
CA GLY A 13 10.63 -3.13 -22.70
C GLY A 13 9.96 -2.61 -21.43
N SER A 14 10.46 -2.98 -20.24
CA SER A 14 10.02 -2.38 -18.99
C SER A 14 10.52 -0.93 -18.90
N THR A 15 9.90 -0.03 -19.65
CA THR A 15 9.98 1.40 -19.34
C THR A 15 9.24 1.59 -18.04
N GLU A 16 10.01 1.56 -16.96
CA GLU A 16 9.54 1.91 -15.62
C GLU A 16 8.80 3.25 -15.68
N THR A 17 7.60 3.29 -15.12
CA THR A 17 6.79 4.51 -15.09
C THR A 17 7.45 5.55 -14.18
N ALA A 18 7.18 6.83 -14.43
CA ALA A 18 7.67 7.90 -13.55
C ALA A 18 7.23 7.69 -12.08
N LEU A 19 6.04 7.13 -11.88
CA LEU A 19 5.53 6.76 -10.57
C LEU A 19 6.36 5.64 -9.92
N GLU A 20 6.66 4.57 -10.65
CA GLU A 20 7.48 3.47 -10.12
C GLU A 20 8.87 3.96 -9.71
N LYS A 21 9.47 4.85 -10.52
CA LYS A 21 10.75 5.48 -10.19
C LYS A 21 10.66 6.30 -8.90
N HIS A 22 9.65 7.18 -8.79
CA HIS A 22 9.40 8.00 -7.59
C HIS A 22 9.18 7.15 -6.34
N VAL A 23 8.35 6.11 -6.44
CA VAL A 23 8.03 5.21 -5.33
C VAL A 23 9.25 4.49 -4.76
N ARG A 24 10.31 4.27 -5.55
CA ARG A 24 11.57 3.68 -5.05
C ARG A 24 12.38 4.62 -4.18
N GLU A 25 12.17 5.93 -4.30
CA GLU A 25 12.85 6.94 -3.48
C GLU A 25 12.18 7.08 -2.09
N LEU A 26 10.93 6.61 -1.97
CA LEU A 26 10.19 6.58 -0.71
C LEU A 26 10.66 5.48 0.25
N LYS A 27 10.43 5.70 1.55
CA LYS A 27 10.72 4.69 2.57
C LYS A 27 9.79 3.50 2.38
N CYS A 28 10.36 2.32 2.15
CA CYS A 28 9.59 1.07 2.04
C CYS A 28 9.57 0.32 3.37
N ARG A 29 8.38 -0.02 3.85
CA ARG A 29 8.14 -0.93 4.96
C ARG A 29 7.46 -2.19 4.46
N LYS A 30 7.95 -3.33 4.94
CA LYS A 30 7.42 -4.65 4.62
C LYS A 30 6.53 -5.14 5.75
N ILE A 31 5.33 -5.60 5.42
CA ILE A 31 4.37 -6.18 6.37
C ILE A 31 3.90 -7.51 5.82
N SER A 32 4.09 -8.58 6.59
CA SER A 32 3.54 -9.89 6.27
C SER A 32 2.09 -9.97 6.74
N LEU A 33 1.22 -10.47 5.87
CA LEU A 33 -0.22 -10.58 6.06
C LEU A 33 -0.65 -12.03 5.81
N VAL A 34 -1.79 -12.43 6.38
CA VAL A 34 -2.43 -13.72 6.06
C VAL A 34 -2.58 -13.87 4.54
N ASP A 35 -2.29 -15.07 4.03
CA ASP A 35 -2.50 -15.39 2.61
C ASP A 35 -3.97 -15.24 2.21
N THR A 36 -4.19 -14.72 1.00
CA THR A 36 -5.52 -14.56 0.39
C THR A 36 -5.40 -14.63 -1.13
N ASP A 37 -6.52 -14.73 -1.83
CA ASP A 37 -6.54 -14.59 -3.28
C ASP A 37 -6.06 -13.17 -3.68
N LEU A 38 -5.04 -13.15 -4.55
CA LEU A 38 -4.36 -11.90 -4.92
C LEU A 38 -5.18 -11.08 -5.92
N ASP A 39 -5.95 -11.74 -6.80
CA ASP A 39 -6.75 -11.07 -7.82
C ASP A 39 -7.99 -10.44 -7.18
N GLU A 40 -8.63 -11.13 -6.23
CA GLU A 40 -9.71 -10.56 -5.41
C GLU A 40 -9.22 -9.36 -4.59
N LEU A 41 -8.06 -9.49 -3.93
CA LEU A 41 -7.44 -8.38 -3.20
C LEU A 41 -7.17 -7.18 -4.12
N ALA A 42 -6.65 -7.42 -5.31
CA ALA A 42 -6.38 -6.34 -6.27
C ALA A 42 -7.67 -5.64 -6.71
N ALA A 43 -8.74 -6.40 -6.97
CA ALA A 43 -10.04 -5.87 -7.36
C ALA A 43 -10.67 -5.03 -6.23
N ASP A 44 -10.56 -5.51 -4.98
CA ASP A 44 -11.09 -4.78 -3.81
C ASP A 44 -10.30 -3.49 -3.54
N MET A 45 -8.97 -3.54 -3.62
CA MET A 45 -8.12 -2.34 -3.48
C MET A 45 -8.36 -1.32 -4.59
N GLN A 46 -8.65 -1.78 -5.82
CA GLN A 46 -8.99 -0.90 -6.93
C GLN A 46 -10.36 -0.23 -6.74
N ARG A 47 -11.30 -0.91 -6.08
CA ARG A 47 -12.63 -0.38 -5.78
C ARG A 47 -12.60 0.59 -4.59
N ASP A 48 -11.90 0.22 -3.52
CA ASP A 48 -11.80 0.98 -2.28
C ASP A 48 -10.45 0.71 -1.59
N PRO A 49 -9.54 1.71 -1.52
CA PRO A 49 -8.29 1.59 -0.80
C PRO A 49 -8.43 1.25 0.69
N GLN A 50 -9.58 1.52 1.33
CA GLN A 50 -9.85 1.09 2.72
C GLN A 50 -9.87 -0.43 2.88
N SER A 51 -10.02 -1.19 1.79
CA SER A 51 -9.99 -2.66 1.80
C SER A 51 -8.71 -3.24 2.41
N VAL A 52 -7.61 -2.47 2.44
CA VAL A 52 -6.37 -2.82 3.16
C VAL A 52 -6.63 -3.10 4.65
N MET A 53 -7.69 -2.51 5.22
CA MET A 53 -8.09 -2.71 6.62
C MET A 53 -8.75 -4.07 6.87
N ASN A 54 -9.09 -4.85 5.85
CA ASN A 54 -9.55 -6.22 6.01
C ASN A 54 -8.39 -7.21 6.18
N LEU A 55 -7.16 -6.79 5.85
CA LEU A 55 -5.98 -7.63 5.92
C LEU A 55 -5.50 -7.78 7.37
N THR A 56 -5.08 -8.99 7.71
CA THR A 56 -4.60 -9.33 9.06
C THR A 56 -3.09 -9.52 9.04
N PRO A 57 -2.31 -8.72 9.81
CA PRO A 57 -0.88 -8.93 9.94
C PRO A 57 -0.54 -10.24 10.61
N VAL A 58 0.57 -10.84 10.19
CA VAL A 58 1.13 -12.04 10.80
C VAL A 58 2.59 -11.80 11.18
N ASN A 59 3.02 -12.42 12.28
CA ASN A 59 4.43 -12.43 12.65
C ASN A 59 5.18 -13.32 11.66
N TYR A 60 6.20 -12.79 10.98
CA TYR A 60 6.96 -13.51 9.94
C TYR A 60 7.60 -14.81 10.42
N TYR A 61 7.87 -14.95 11.73
CA TYR A 61 8.37 -16.18 12.34
C TYR A 61 7.31 -17.27 12.54
N ALA A 62 6.02 -16.94 12.40
CA ALA A 62 4.90 -17.83 12.61
C ALA A 62 4.17 -18.21 11.30
N VAL A 63 4.70 -17.81 10.15
CA VAL A 63 3.96 -17.84 8.88
C VAL A 63 4.14 -19.17 8.17
N LYS A 64 3.00 -19.69 7.71
CA LYS A 64 2.86 -20.83 6.81
C LYS A 64 3.71 -20.64 5.55
N ASN A 65 3.83 -21.70 4.76
CA ASN A 65 4.51 -21.67 3.45
C ASN A 65 3.97 -20.57 2.51
N GLU A 66 2.80 -19.97 2.77
CA GLU A 66 2.16 -18.98 1.90
C GLU A 66 1.69 -17.74 2.69
N TYR A 67 1.90 -16.54 2.13
CA TYR A 67 1.49 -15.25 2.70
C TYR A 67 1.45 -14.11 1.68
N ILE A 68 0.75 -13.03 2.04
CA ILE A 68 0.83 -11.75 1.32
C ILE A 68 1.88 -10.86 1.96
N LEU A 69 2.81 -10.36 1.17
CA LEU A 69 3.78 -9.33 1.55
C LEU A 69 3.28 -7.97 1.04
N ALA A 70 2.89 -7.09 1.95
CA ALA A 70 2.64 -5.69 1.64
C ALA A 70 3.95 -4.91 1.65
N LEU A 71 4.25 -4.25 0.53
CA LEU A 71 5.31 -3.27 0.37
C LEU A 71 4.68 -1.88 0.46
N VAL A 72 4.79 -1.25 1.63
CA VAL A 72 4.21 0.06 1.90
C VAL A 72 5.29 1.12 1.72
N TYR A 73 5.14 1.96 0.70
CA TYR A 73 6.03 3.07 0.39
C TYR A 73 5.43 4.35 0.93
N MET A 74 6.21 5.17 1.64
CA MET A 74 5.72 6.39 2.27
C MET A 74 6.78 7.49 2.31
N SER A 75 6.32 8.74 2.20
CA SER A 75 7.12 9.93 2.50
C SER A 75 7.42 10.03 4.01
N ALA A 76 8.39 10.87 4.38
CA ALA A 76 8.81 11.02 5.78
C ALA A 76 7.72 11.63 6.68
N ASP A 77 6.89 12.50 6.11
CA ASP A 77 5.76 13.18 6.73
C ASP A 77 4.43 12.41 6.57
N TYR A 78 4.46 11.25 5.90
CA TYR A 78 3.29 10.40 5.65
C TYR A 78 2.19 11.02 4.78
N SER A 79 2.46 12.15 4.12
CA SER A 79 1.51 12.81 3.22
C SER A 79 1.31 12.05 1.91
N GLU A 80 2.30 11.26 1.50
CA GLU A 80 2.25 10.42 0.31
C GLU A 80 2.51 8.96 0.70
N ALA A 81 1.61 8.06 0.28
CA ALA A 81 1.80 6.64 0.48
C ALA A 81 1.18 5.76 -0.61
N TYR A 82 1.88 4.66 -0.89
CA TYR A 82 1.47 3.63 -1.83
C TYR A 82 1.69 2.25 -1.23
N VAL A 83 0.88 1.28 -1.67
CA VAL A 83 1.06 -0.12 -1.32
C VAL A 83 1.06 -1.01 -2.56
N LYS A 84 1.99 -1.96 -2.59
CA LYS A 84 2.02 -3.08 -3.55
C LYS A 84 1.97 -4.39 -2.78
N PHE A 85 1.18 -5.33 -3.23
CA PHE A 85 1.10 -6.66 -2.61
C PHE A 85 1.84 -7.67 -3.47
N LYS A 86 2.56 -8.58 -2.80
CA LYS A 86 3.18 -9.76 -3.42
C LYS A 86 2.68 -11.00 -2.70
N ARG A 87 2.24 -12.00 -3.45
CA ARG A 87 2.01 -13.33 -2.87
C ARG A 87 3.34 -14.08 -2.84
N VAL A 88 3.69 -14.61 -1.68
CA VAL A 88 4.88 -15.43 -1.48
C VAL A 88 4.43 -16.83 -1.11
N ALA A 89 4.84 -17.83 -1.87
CA ALA A 89 4.61 -19.24 -1.59
C ALA A 89 5.94 -20.00 -1.66
N TYR A 90 6.27 -20.74 -0.62
CA TYR A 90 7.51 -21.50 -0.48
C TYR A 90 8.74 -20.65 -0.81
N GLU A 91 8.83 -19.47 -0.18
CA GLU A 91 9.88 -18.45 -0.36
C GLU A 91 9.97 -17.83 -1.76
N LYS A 92 9.06 -18.17 -2.67
CA LYS A 92 9.02 -17.64 -4.03
C LYS A 92 7.86 -16.66 -4.19
N VAL A 93 8.13 -15.54 -4.85
CA VAL A 93 7.07 -14.63 -5.28
C VAL A 93 6.28 -15.30 -6.41
N THR A 94 4.99 -15.51 -6.21
CA THR A 94 4.10 -16.18 -7.17
C THR A 94 3.14 -15.22 -7.87
N GLY A 95 2.98 -14.00 -7.34
CA GLY A 95 2.17 -12.96 -7.95
C GLY A 95 2.44 -11.60 -7.33
N GLU A 96 2.10 -10.54 -8.05
CA GLU A 96 2.16 -9.17 -7.55
C GLU A 96 1.07 -8.29 -8.14
N THR A 97 0.64 -7.30 -7.37
CA THR A 97 -0.34 -6.30 -7.81
C THR A 97 0.32 -5.06 -8.43
N GLY A 98 -0.50 -4.16 -8.96
CA GLY A 98 -0.10 -2.76 -9.18
C GLY A 98 0.11 -2.00 -7.86
N LEU A 99 0.43 -0.71 -7.99
CA LEU A 99 0.50 0.23 -6.87
C LEU A 99 -0.90 0.81 -6.58
N PHE A 100 -1.28 0.81 -5.31
CA PHE A 100 -2.49 1.47 -4.83
C PHE A 100 -2.10 2.65 -3.93
N GLN A 101 -2.74 3.80 -4.12
CA GLN A 101 -2.52 4.96 -3.26
C GLN A 101 -3.31 4.81 -1.96
N LEU A 102 -2.71 5.20 -0.84
CA LEU A 102 -3.37 5.26 0.46
C LEU A 102 -3.39 6.71 0.95
N ASP A 103 -4.52 7.16 1.48
CA ASP A 103 -4.57 8.42 2.22
C ASP A 103 -3.91 8.27 3.60
N LYS A 104 -3.53 9.40 4.20
CA LYS A 104 -2.81 9.47 5.48
C LYS A 104 -3.56 8.75 6.62
N HIS A 105 -4.89 8.82 6.66
CA HIS A 105 -5.68 8.16 7.71
C HIS A 105 -5.69 6.63 7.54
N THR A 106 -5.85 6.15 6.31
CA THR A 106 -5.77 4.72 5.99
C THR A 106 -4.41 4.15 6.31
N LEU A 107 -3.35 4.84 5.87
CA LEU A 107 -1.97 4.47 6.19
C LEU A 107 -1.75 4.36 7.69
N ALA A 108 -2.14 5.38 8.46
CA ALA A 108 -1.96 5.41 9.90
C ALA A 108 -2.68 4.25 10.59
N ARG A 109 -3.94 3.97 10.22
CA ARG A 109 -4.72 2.85 10.77
C ARG A 109 -4.12 1.50 10.38
N PHE A 110 -3.61 1.36 9.16
CA PHE A 110 -2.98 0.12 8.72
C PHE A 110 -1.66 -0.13 9.46
N LEU A 111 -0.83 0.89 9.62
CA LEU A 111 0.43 0.82 10.36
C LEU A 111 0.21 0.57 11.86
N ALA A 112 -0.88 1.09 12.44
CA ALA A 112 -1.26 0.80 13.81
C ALA A 112 -1.50 -0.71 14.06
N LYS A 113 -1.96 -1.47 13.05
CA LYS A 113 -2.13 -2.92 13.17
C LYS A 113 -0.81 -3.67 13.42
N VAL A 114 0.34 -3.05 13.14
CA VAL A 114 1.67 -3.59 13.40
C VAL A 114 2.43 -2.79 14.47
N GLY A 115 1.69 -2.03 15.29
CA GLY A 115 2.25 -1.30 16.45
C GLY A 115 2.98 0.00 16.10
N ILE A 116 2.78 0.54 14.89
CA ILE A 116 3.40 1.80 14.47
C ILE A 116 2.35 2.90 14.56
N MET A 117 2.53 3.80 15.53
CA MET A 117 1.64 4.94 15.74
C MET A 117 2.16 6.16 14.99
N ILE A 118 1.30 6.79 14.20
CA ILE A 118 1.58 8.05 13.51
C ILE A 118 0.62 9.10 14.05
N ASN A 119 1.14 10.28 14.37
CA ASN A 119 0.30 11.42 14.74
C ASN A 119 -0.24 12.08 13.47
N VAL A 120 -1.52 11.85 13.16
CA VAL A 120 -2.15 12.36 11.95
C VAL A 120 -2.58 13.83 12.09
N ASP A 121 -2.82 14.29 13.32
CA ASP A 121 -3.34 15.62 13.64
C ASP A 121 -2.27 16.66 14.01
N ALA A 122 -0.99 16.29 14.01
CA ALA A 122 0.11 17.22 14.31
C ALA A 122 0.09 18.47 13.40
N ASP A 123 -0.32 18.31 12.14
CA ASP A 123 -0.37 19.39 11.15
C ASP A 123 -1.41 20.49 11.48
N LYS A 124 -2.36 20.23 12.39
CA LYS A 124 -3.35 21.23 12.82
C LYS A 124 -2.86 22.13 13.96
N ALA A 125 -1.88 21.70 14.73
CA ALA A 125 -1.42 22.43 15.93
C ALA A 125 -0.65 23.71 15.57
N ASP A 126 0.03 23.72 14.41
CA ASP A 126 0.84 24.87 13.97
C ASP A 126 0.02 26.00 13.33
N ALA A 127 -1.26 25.77 13.03
CA ALA A 127 -2.13 26.76 12.38
C ALA A 127 -2.92 27.63 13.38
N SER A 128 -3.01 27.24 14.65
CA SER A 128 -3.85 27.91 15.65
C SER A 128 -3.12 28.91 16.55
N ASP A 129 -1.79 29.02 16.47
CA ASP A 129 -0.99 29.86 17.39
C ASP A 129 -0.59 31.24 16.82
N ASN A 130 -1.12 31.62 15.65
CA ASN A 130 -0.86 32.92 15.01
C ASN A 130 -2.09 33.85 14.94
N SER A 131 -3.09 33.64 15.81
CA SER A 131 -4.21 34.58 15.96
C SER A 131 -4.45 34.91 17.43
N ALA A 132 -3.59 35.76 17.99
CA ALA A 132 -3.91 36.57 19.16
C ALA A 132 -3.88 38.06 18.74
N PRO A 133 -4.85 38.89 19.18
CA PRO A 133 -4.96 40.30 18.84
C PRO A 133 -3.89 41.19 19.48
#